data_AF-A0A3C0T063-F1
#
_entry.id   AF-A0A3C0T063-F1
#
_cell.length_a   1.000
_cell.length_b   1.000
_cell.length_c   1.000
_cell.angle_alpha   90.00
_cell.angle_beta   90.00
_cell.angle_gamma   90.00
#
_symmetry.space_group_name_H-M   'P 1'
#
loop_
_entity.id
_entity.type
_entity.pdbx_description
1 polymer ?
#
loop_
_entity_poly.entity_id
_entity_poly.type
_entity_poly.pdbx_seq_one_letter_code
_entity_poly.pdbx_strand_id
1 'polypeptide(L)'
;MKVFTIVAVILLVISLPVFSGGQPEPAPMMSAEADTPMVEFINSGHAMMLAESKPTVLFFNASWCPSCKSAVRDFEKNMDDLAGINLVLVDYDNSDDLQKKYGVTYQHTFVQIDSEGESLVKWNGGDIKELLEKIVKDQ
;
A
#
# COMPACT_ATOMS: atom_id res chain seq x y z
N MET A 1 -77.25 28.37 -12.51
CA MET A 1 -77.22 28.87 -11.12
C MET A 1 -75.92 29.64 -10.91
N LYS A 2 -76.01 30.91 -10.52
CA LYS A 2 -74.89 31.77 -10.10
C LYS A 2 -74.68 31.57 -8.59
N VAL A 3 -73.47 31.29 -8.11
CA VAL A 3 -72.98 31.82 -6.83
C VAL A 3 -71.46 31.96 -6.88
N PHE A 4 -70.99 33.14 -6.49
CA PHE A 4 -69.61 33.61 -6.36
C PHE A 4 -69.00 33.13 -5.03
N THR A 5 -67.69 32.88 -4.99
CA THR A 5 -66.87 33.22 -3.81
C THR A 5 -65.46 33.62 -4.24
N ILE A 6 -65.06 34.80 -3.80
CA ILE A 6 -63.75 35.45 -3.95
C ILE A 6 -62.85 34.98 -2.81
N VAL A 7 -61.59 34.62 -3.08
CA VAL A 7 -60.47 34.88 -2.15
C VAL A 7 -59.22 35.21 -2.99
N ALA A 8 -58.65 36.39 -2.73
CA ALA A 8 -57.39 36.87 -3.29
C ALA A 8 -56.26 36.63 -2.30
N VAL A 9 -55.11 36.08 -2.75
CA VAL A 9 -53.78 36.17 -2.12
C VAL A 9 -52.76 35.97 -3.25
N ILE A 10 -52.20 37.01 -3.88
CA ILE A 10 -51.04 37.84 -3.49
C ILE A 10 -49.71 37.05 -3.41
N LEU A 11 -48.91 37.24 -4.47
CA LEU A 11 -47.44 37.43 -4.54
C LEU A 11 -46.49 36.54 -3.71
N LEU A 12 -45.59 35.83 -4.41
CA LEU A 12 -44.14 36.07 -4.32
C LEU A 12 -43.34 35.31 -5.40
N VAL A 13 -42.73 36.07 -6.29
CA VAL A 13 -41.63 35.66 -7.18
C VAL A 13 -40.37 35.42 -6.36
N ILE A 14 -39.78 34.22 -6.39
CA ILE A 14 -38.32 34.08 -6.26
C ILE A 14 -37.85 32.83 -7.03
N SER A 15 -37.18 33.08 -8.15
CA SER A 15 -36.32 32.12 -8.84
C SER A 15 -35.18 31.67 -7.93
N LEU A 16 -35.05 30.37 -7.69
CA LEU A 16 -33.81 29.79 -7.19
C LEU A 16 -33.21 28.91 -8.30
N PRO A 17 -31.91 29.08 -8.61
CA PRO A 17 -31.22 28.17 -9.51
C PRO A 17 -31.21 26.78 -8.86
N VAL A 18 -31.51 25.76 -9.66
CA VAL A 18 -31.21 24.37 -9.30
C VAL A 18 -29.69 24.23 -9.33
N PHE A 19 -29.04 24.64 -8.24
CA PHE A 19 -27.68 24.26 -7.94
C PHE A 19 -27.76 22.85 -7.35
N SER A 20 -27.84 21.86 -8.25
CA SER A 20 -27.63 20.46 -7.89
C SER A 20 -26.17 20.35 -7.46
N GLY A 21 -25.94 20.49 -6.16
CA GLY A 21 -24.62 20.37 -5.56
C GLY A 21 -24.00 19.05 -5.98
N GLY A 22 -22.97 19.12 -6.81
CA GLY A 22 -21.94 18.08 -6.81
C GLY A 22 -21.35 18.07 -5.42
N GLN A 23 -21.76 17.10 -4.61
CA GLN A 23 -21.06 16.79 -3.38
C GLN A 23 -19.71 16.22 -3.82
N PRO A 24 -18.57 16.86 -3.50
CA PRO A 24 -17.30 16.17 -3.66
C PRO A 24 -17.37 14.93 -2.77
N GLU A 25 -17.20 13.75 -3.39
CA GLU A 25 -16.91 12.55 -2.62
C GLU A 25 -15.71 12.86 -1.72
N PRO A 26 -15.77 12.50 -0.43
CA PRO A 26 -14.62 12.66 0.43
C PRO A 26 -13.49 11.82 -0.18
N ALA A 27 -12.43 12.49 -0.64
CA ALA A 27 -11.17 11.84 -0.94
C ALA A 27 -10.78 11.01 0.31
N PRO A 28 -10.26 9.78 0.13
CA PRO A 28 -9.81 9.00 1.28
C PRO A 28 -8.79 9.84 2.03
N MET A 29 -9.12 10.15 3.28
CA MET A 29 -8.20 10.84 4.16
C MET A 29 -6.95 9.97 4.26
N MET A 30 -5.83 10.51 3.79
CA MET A 30 -4.50 9.97 4.01
C MET A 30 -4.27 10.03 5.53
N SER A 31 -4.54 8.91 6.20
CA SER A 31 -4.10 8.71 7.57
C SER A 31 -2.58 8.74 7.54
N ALA A 32 -1.95 9.46 8.47
CA ALA A 32 -0.52 9.33 8.66
C ALA A 32 -0.24 7.87 9.02
N GLU A 33 0.26 7.10 8.06
CA GLU A 33 0.74 5.73 8.24
C GLU A 33 1.81 5.80 9.34
N ALA A 34 1.64 5.05 10.43
CA ALA A 34 2.72 4.89 11.39
C ALA A 34 3.93 4.29 10.65
N ASP A 35 5.14 4.83 10.87
CA ASP A 35 6.40 4.29 10.35
C ASP A 35 6.61 2.88 10.91
N THR A 36 6.00 1.90 10.25
CA THR A 36 6.08 0.49 10.58
C THR A 36 7.04 -0.14 9.59
N PRO A 37 7.96 -1.00 10.05
CA PRO A 37 8.99 -1.55 9.19
C PRO A 37 8.45 -2.59 8.19
N MET A 38 7.23 -3.09 8.39
CA MET A 38 6.53 -3.97 7.45
C MET A 38 5.41 -3.22 6.75
N VAL A 39 5.50 -3.11 5.43
CA VAL A 39 4.53 -2.35 4.61
C VAL A 39 4.05 -3.19 3.44
N GLU A 40 2.80 -3.01 3.02
CA GLU A 40 2.27 -3.68 1.84
C GLU A 40 2.82 -3.04 0.55
N PHE A 41 3.02 -3.86 -0.48
CA PHE A 41 3.39 -3.35 -1.79
C PHE A 41 2.22 -2.61 -2.44
N ILE A 42 2.39 -1.31 -2.69
CA ILE A 42 1.40 -0.48 -3.38
C ILE A 42 1.72 -0.37 -4.88
N ASN A 43 2.93 0.08 -5.20
CA ASN A 43 3.47 0.18 -6.55
C ASN A 43 5.00 0.38 -6.50
N SER A 44 5.66 0.29 -7.65
CA SER A 44 7.12 0.40 -7.73
C SER A 44 7.65 1.78 -7.28
N GLY A 45 6.92 2.86 -7.57
CA GLY A 45 7.33 4.21 -7.16
C GLY A 45 7.33 4.39 -5.64
N HIS A 46 6.36 3.80 -4.95
CA HIS A 46 6.34 3.77 -3.48
C HIS A 46 7.53 2.98 -2.92
N ALA A 47 7.82 1.80 -3.49
CA ALA A 47 8.96 1.00 -3.05
C ALA A 47 10.32 1.70 -3.29
N MET A 48 10.45 2.43 -4.41
CA MET A 48 11.65 3.24 -4.71
C MET A 48 11.80 4.41 -3.74
N MET A 49 10.71 5.14 -3.44
CA MET A 49 10.70 6.21 -2.44
C MET A 49 11.11 5.69 -1.05
N LEU A 50 10.67 4.50 -0.67
CA LEU A 50 11.13 3.85 0.57
C LEU A 50 12.63 3.57 0.55
N ALA A 51 13.15 3.09 -0.58
CA ALA A 51 14.57 2.78 -0.79
C ALA A 51 15.49 4.02 -0.75
N GLU A 52 14.97 5.22 -1.00
CA GLU A 52 15.72 6.48 -0.78
C GLU A 52 16.05 6.74 0.70
N SER A 53 15.27 6.17 1.63
CA SER A 53 15.35 6.48 3.06
C SER A 53 16.11 5.45 3.89
N LYS A 54 15.89 4.15 3.62
CA LYS A 54 16.51 3.03 4.35
C LYS A 54 16.51 1.77 3.48
N PRO A 55 17.37 0.77 3.76
CA PRO A 55 17.41 -0.49 3.02
C PRO A 55 16.01 -1.09 2.84
N THR A 56 15.64 -1.38 1.59
CA THR A 56 14.29 -1.79 1.24
C THR A 56 14.31 -3.16 0.58
N VAL A 57 13.59 -4.10 1.19
CA VAL A 57 13.52 -5.51 0.78
C VAL A 57 12.10 -5.85 0.42
N LEU A 58 11.90 -6.26 -0.84
CA LEU A 58 10.67 -6.85 -1.32
C LEU A 58 10.60 -8.32 -0.88
N PHE A 59 9.55 -8.69 -0.14
CA PHE A 59 9.28 -10.05 0.29
C PHE A 59 8.09 -10.64 -0.47
N PHE A 60 8.39 -11.42 -1.51
CA PHE A 60 7.41 -12.14 -2.31
C PHE A 60 6.84 -13.30 -1.49
N ASN A 61 5.61 -13.14 -1.02
CA ASN A 61 4.95 -14.04 -0.09
C ASN A 61 3.55 -14.42 -0.58
N ALA A 62 3.01 -15.51 -0.05
CA ALA A 62 1.65 -15.95 -0.37
C ALA A 62 0.96 -16.47 0.89
N SER A 63 -0.36 -16.27 1.00
CA SER A 63 -1.15 -16.65 2.17
C SER A 63 -1.17 -18.18 2.42
N TRP A 64 -1.10 -18.98 1.35
CA TRP A 64 -1.07 -20.43 1.41
C TRP A 64 0.31 -21.00 1.75
N CYS A 65 1.37 -20.20 1.66
CA CYS A 65 2.77 -20.61 1.86
C CYS A 65 3.08 -20.78 3.36
N PRO A 66 3.31 -22.01 3.86
CA PRO A 66 3.53 -22.24 5.29
C PRO A 66 4.80 -21.57 5.82
N SER A 67 5.87 -21.60 5.03
CA SER A 67 7.15 -20.98 5.38
C SER A 67 7.06 -19.46 5.38
N CYS A 68 6.29 -18.86 4.46
CA CYS A 68 6.07 -17.42 4.41
C CYS A 68 5.33 -16.95 5.67
N LYS A 69 4.27 -17.67 6.08
CA LYS A 69 3.58 -17.39 7.34
C LYS A 69 4.49 -17.54 8.56
N SER A 70 5.47 -18.43 8.50
CA SER A 70 6.46 -18.57 9.58
C SER A 70 7.39 -17.37 9.65
N ALA A 71 7.90 -16.92 8.50
CA ALA A 71 8.75 -15.73 8.41
C ALA A 71 8.00 -14.46 8.86
N VAL A 72 6.76 -14.24 8.37
CA VAL A 72 5.92 -13.10 8.80
C VAL A 72 5.74 -13.07 10.31
N ARG A 73 5.39 -14.20 10.94
CA ARG A 73 5.26 -14.28 12.41
C ARG A 73 6.58 -14.02 13.15
N ASP A 74 7.70 -14.34 12.53
CA ASP A 74 9.02 -14.08 13.12
C ASP A 74 9.37 -12.59 13.02
N PHE A 75 9.10 -11.96 11.88
CA PHE A 75 9.23 -10.51 11.70
C PHE A 75 8.33 -9.73 12.68
N GLU A 76 7.06 -10.12 12.82
CA GLU A 76 6.12 -9.52 13.77
C GLU A 76 6.59 -9.58 15.23
N LYS A 77 7.29 -10.66 15.61
CA LYS A 77 7.84 -10.82 16.96
C LYS A 77 9.10 -10.01 17.22
N ASN A 78 9.83 -9.67 16.16
CA ASN A 78 11.14 -9.03 16.24
C ASN A 78 11.13 -7.70 15.45
N MET A 79 10.02 -6.93 15.53
CA MET A 79 9.85 -5.66 14.82
C MET A 79 10.95 -4.62 15.14
N ASP A 80 11.48 -4.64 16.37
CA ASP A 80 12.56 -3.73 16.78
C ASP A 80 13.83 -3.95 15.96
N ASP A 81 14.14 -5.19 15.60
CA ASP A 81 15.30 -5.53 14.75
C ASP A 81 15.09 -5.10 13.28
N LEU A 82 13.84 -4.83 12.89
CA LEU A 82 13.48 -4.33 11.55
C LEU A 82 13.41 -2.81 11.46
N ALA A 83 13.52 -2.06 12.56
CA ALA A 83 13.28 -0.61 12.58
C ALA A 83 14.10 0.19 11.55
N GLY A 84 15.27 -0.32 11.15
CA GLY A 84 16.14 0.28 10.13
C GLY A 84 15.93 -0.23 8.70
N ILE A 85 14.89 -1.01 8.42
CA ILE A 85 14.64 -1.68 7.14
C ILE A 85 13.18 -1.44 6.75
N ASN A 86 12.93 -1.24 5.45
CA ASN A 86 11.59 -1.40 4.87
C ASN A 86 11.45 -2.83 4.37
N LEU A 87 10.62 -3.64 5.03
CA LEU A 87 10.22 -4.94 4.55
C LEU A 87 8.87 -4.80 3.82
N VAL A 88 8.91 -4.81 2.49
CA VAL A 88 7.74 -4.62 1.64
C VAL A 88 7.13 -5.96 1.29
N LEU A 89 5.92 -6.24 1.76
CA LEU A 89 5.19 -7.47 1.48
C LEU A 89 4.62 -7.42 0.05
N VAL A 90 5.12 -8.30 -0.82
CA VAL A 90 4.64 -8.43 -2.20
C VAL A 90 3.80 -9.69 -2.31
N ASP A 91 2.54 -9.55 -2.74
CA ASP A 91 1.70 -10.70 -3.06
C ASP A 91 2.26 -11.43 -4.27
N TYR A 92 2.83 -12.60 -4.04
CA TYR A 92 3.42 -13.44 -5.07
C TYR A 92 2.39 -13.78 -6.16
N ASP A 93 1.14 -14.12 -5.79
CA ASP A 93 0.15 -14.62 -6.75
C ASP A 93 -0.39 -13.53 -7.68
N ASN A 94 -0.19 -12.25 -7.35
CA ASN A 94 -0.75 -11.10 -8.06
C ASN A 94 0.31 -10.12 -8.62
N SER A 95 1.58 -10.56 -8.70
CA SER A 95 2.72 -9.68 -9.02
C SER A 95 3.59 -10.18 -10.19
N ASP A 96 2.98 -10.73 -11.25
CA ASP A 96 3.68 -11.34 -12.39
C ASP A 96 4.78 -10.46 -13.01
N ASP A 97 4.54 -9.16 -13.14
CA ASP A 97 5.51 -8.25 -13.76
C ASP A 97 6.72 -7.98 -12.87
N LEU A 98 6.53 -7.92 -11.55
CA LEU A 98 7.64 -7.84 -10.58
C LEU A 98 8.40 -9.16 -10.52
N GLN A 99 7.69 -10.29 -10.56
CA GLN A 99 8.31 -11.60 -10.61
C GLN A 99 9.22 -11.71 -11.84
N LYS A 100 8.75 -11.29 -13.02
CA LYS A 100 9.57 -11.23 -14.23
C LYS A 100 10.75 -10.26 -14.08
N LYS A 101 10.51 -9.03 -13.58
CA LYS A 101 11.54 -8.00 -13.41
C LYS A 101 12.73 -8.52 -12.59
N TYR A 102 12.45 -9.16 -11.45
CA TYR A 102 13.49 -9.62 -10.53
C TYR A 102 13.84 -11.11 -10.66
N GLY A 103 13.26 -11.80 -11.64
CA GLY A 103 13.44 -13.24 -11.86
C GLY A 103 13.06 -14.08 -10.64
N VAL A 104 11.93 -13.75 -10.01
CA VAL A 104 11.35 -14.53 -8.91
C VAL A 104 10.51 -15.65 -9.50
N THR A 105 10.78 -16.89 -9.09
CA THR A 105 10.11 -18.08 -9.65
C THR A 105 9.35 -18.90 -8.60
N TYR A 106 9.35 -18.45 -7.35
CA TYR A 106 8.57 -19.01 -6.25
C TYR A 106 8.45 -18.02 -5.09
N GLN A 107 7.41 -18.22 -4.29
CA GLN A 107 7.14 -17.52 -3.04
C GLN A 107 8.24 -17.77 -1.98
N HIS A 108 8.24 -16.98 -0.91
CA HIS A 108 9.32 -16.94 0.07
C HIS A 108 10.65 -16.42 -0.52
N THR A 109 10.56 -15.42 -1.40
CA THR A 109 11.73 -14.82 -2.06
C THR A 109 11.89 -13.39 -1.60
N PHE A 110 13.13 -13.00 -1.32
CA PHE A 110 13.49 -11.66 -0.93
C PHE A 110 14.33 -11.01 -2.02
N VAL A 111 14.04 -9.75 -2.33
CA VAL A 111 14.80 -8.93 -3.27
C VAL A 111 15.05 -7.58 -2.63
N GLN A 112 16.30 -7.28 -2.32
CA GLN A 112 16.66 -5.92 -1.92
C GLN A 112 16.80 -5.05 -3.17
N ILE A 113 16.21 -3.86 -3.14
CA ILE A 113 16.27 -2.89 -4.23
C ILE A 113 16.97 -1.61 -3.80
N ASP A 114 17.57 -0.91 -4.76
CA ASP A 114 18.03 0.48 -4.59
C ASP A 114 16.91 1.49 -4.89
N SER A 115 17.24 2.79 -4.80
CA SER A 115 16.33 3.90 -5.08
C SER A 115 15.91 4.02 -6.55
N GLU A 116 16.63 3.40 -7.49
CA GLU A 116 16.23 3.29 -8.89
C GLU A 116 15.35 2.05 -9.15
N GLY A 117 15.17 1.22 -8.12
CA GLY A 117 14.39 0.00 -8.17
C GLY A 117 15.14 -1.17 -8.82
N GLU A 118 16.47 -1.09 -8.90
CA GLU A 118 17.31 -2.19 -9.39
C GLU A 118 17.64 -3.17 -8.25
N SER A 119 17.77 -4.45 -8.60
CA SER A 119 18.02 -5.50 -7.61
C SER A 119 19.49 -5.52 -7.19
N LEU A 120 19.72 -5.39 -5.88
CA LEU A 120 21.06 -5.46 -5.28
C LEU A 120 21.44 -6.88 -4.90
N VAL A 121 20.52 -7.57 -4.22
CA VAL A 121 20.69 -8.94 -3.77
C VAL A 121 19.33 -9.64 -3.74
N LYS A 122 19.32 -10.92 -4.09
CA LYS A 122 18.14 -11.78 -4.07
C LYS A 122 18.48 -13.11 -3.41
N TRP A 123 17.58 -13.59 -2.56
CA TRP A 123 17.70 -14.90 -1.93
C TRP A 123 16.32 -15.50 -1.66
N ASN A 124 16.30 -16.77 -1.28
CA ASN A 124 15.08 -17.52 -1.04
C ASN A 124 15.11 -18.16 0.35
N GLY A 125 13.94 -18.23 0.99
CA GLY A 125 13.83 -18.67 2.38
C GLY A 125 14.38 -17.64 3.35
N GLY A 126 14.42 -18.04 4.62
CA GLY A 126 14.96 -17.24 5.70
C GLY A 126 13.91 -16.75 6.69
N ASP A 127 14.42 -16.29 7.81
CA ASP A 127 13.72 -15.66 8.92
C ASP A 127 14.38 -14.29 9.18
N ILE A 128 14.12 -13.65 10.33
CA ILE A 128 14.73 -12.35 10.61
C ILE A 128 16.26 -12.42 10.64
N LYS A 129 16.82 -13.52 11.12
CA LYS A 129 18.27 -13.67 11.20
C LYS A 129 18.88 -13.68 9.81
N GLU A 130 18.36 -14.50 8.91
CA GLU A 130 18.88 -14.55 7.54
C GLU A 130 18.64 -13.23 6.79
N LEU A 131 17.49 -12.57 6.99
CA LEU A 131 17.24 -11.23 6.44
C LEU A 131 18.35 -10.24 6.82
N LEU A 132 18.68 -10.13 8.12
CA LEU A 132 19.70 -9.21 8.63
C LEU A 132 21.13 -9.55 8.18
N GLU A 133 21.41 -10.83 7.92
CA GLU A 133 22.69 -11.31 7.39
C GLU A 133 22.87 -10.99 5.90
N LYS A 134 21.77 -10.97 5.12
CA LYS A 134 21.83 -10.83 3.65
C LYS A 134 21.72 -9.39 3.16
N ILE A 135 21.14 -8.48 3.94
CA ILE A 135 20.93 -7.09 3.52
C ILE A 135 22.26 -6.36 3.31
N VAL A 136 22.35 -5.66 2.18
CA VAL A 136 23.37 -4.65 1.87
C VAL A 136 23.01 -3.36 2.61
N LYS A 137 23.86 -2.90 3.53
CA LYS A 137 23.56 -1.77 4.43
C LYS A 137 24.04 -0.41 3.93
N ASP A 138 25.03 -0.40 3.05
CA ASP A 138 25.64 0.82 2.51
C ASP A 138 25.12 1.03 1.07
N GLN A 139 24.22 2.00 0.92
CA GLN A 139 23.60 2.45 -0.33
C GLN A 139 24.01 3.90 -0.59
#